data_AF-A0A1M4TF09-F1
#
_entry.id   AF-A0A1M4TF09-F1
#
_cell.length_a   1.000
_cell.length_b   1.000
_cell.length_c   1.000
_cell.angle_alpha   90.00
_cell.angle_beta   90.00
_cell.angle_gamma   90.00
#
_symmetry.space_group_name_H-M   'P 1'
#
loop_
_entity.id
_entity.type
_entity.pdbx_description
1 polymer ?
#
loop_
_entity_poly.entity_id
_entity_poly.type
_entity_poly.pdbx_seq_one_letter_code
_entity_poly.pdbx_strand_id
1 'polypeptide(L)'
;MKKFLTYFSLTVFLIIGCYTALEMSKLAPTFDGEKINVVELYNNPQNYDYNDVDGVANLMVKQTIDKTHAINAVTAIVFDFRGYDTLGESFVLFTAISGTVVILRNAMKGRAD
;
A
#
# COMPACT_ATOMS: atom_id res chain seq x y z
N MET A 1 16.55 36.15 -2.35
CA MET A 1 15.97 35.56 -3.58
C MET A 1 15.78 34.04 -3.48
N LYS A 2 16.76 33.24 -3.04
CA LYS A 2 16.61 31.76 -2.94
C LYS A 2 15.44 31.31 -2.05
N LYS A 3 15.30 31.87 -0.84
CA LYS A 3 14.18 31.55 0.08
C LYS A 3 12.82 31.90 -0.52
N PHE A 4 12.70 33.05 -1.20
CA PHE A 4 11.48 33.45 -1.91
C PHE A 4 11.12 32.43 -3.00
N LEU A 5 12.09 32.02 -3.81
CA LEU A 5 11.87 31.02 -4.86
C LEU A 5 11.42 29.66 -4.28
N THR A 6 12.00 29.25 -3.14
CA THR A 6 11.59 28.04 -2.42
C THR A 6 10.14 28.12 -1.92
N TYR A 7 9.76 29.21 -1.25
CA TYR A 7 8.39 29.38 -0.77
C TYR A 7 7.39 29.48 -1.92
N PHE A 8 7.74 30.20 -2.97
CA PHE A 8 6.90 30.30 -4.16
C PHE A 8 6.68 28.93 -4.81
N SER A 9 7.75 28.14 -4.99
CA SER A 9 7.65 26.78 -5.53
C SER A 9 6.79 25.87 -4.66
N LEU A 10 6.98 25.86 -3.33
CA LEU A 10 6.17 25.06 -2.41
C LEU A 10 4.68 25.44 -2.47
N THR A 11 4.37 26.74 -2.53
CA THR A 11 2.99 27.22 -2.66
C THR A 11 2.36 26.76 -3.98
N VAL A 12 3.11 26.82 -5.09
CA VAL A 12 2.62 26.33 -6.38
C VAL A 12 2.36 24.82 -6.34
N PHE A 13 3.29 24.03 -5.80
CA PHE A 13 3.10 22.57 -5.64
C PHE A 13 1.91 22.23 -4.76
N LEU A 14 1.71 22.97 -3.66
CA LEU A 14 0.58 22.76 -2.77
C LEU A 14 -0.75 23.06 -3.47
N ILE A 15 -0.85 24.18 -4.18
CA ILE A 15 -2.08 24.56 -4.90
C ILE A 15 -2.41 23.51 -5.97
N ILE A 16 -1.42 23.09 -6.75
CA ILE A 16 -1.62 22.06 -7.78
C ILE A 16 -2.02 20.73 -7.12
N GLY A 17 -1.34 20.33 -6.03
CA GLY A 17 -1.66 19.10 -5.31
C GLY A 17 -3.06 19.10 -4.69
N CYS A 18 -3.52 20.23 -4.16
CA CYS A 18 -4.89 20.37 -3.69
C CYS A 18 -5.89 20.30 -4.85
N TYR A 19 -5.60 20.96 -5.97
CA TYR A 19 -6.46 20.90 -7.16
C TYR A 19 -6.58 19.47 -7.70
N THR A 20 -5.47 18.73 -7.83
CA THR A 20 -5.50 17.35 -8.32
C THR A 20 -6.25 16.43 -7.36
N ALA A 21 -6.07 16.59 -6.04
CA ALA A 21 -6.83 15.82 -5.05
C ALA A 21 -8.35 16.05 -5.16
N LEU A 22 -8.78 17.30 -5.38
CA LEU A 22 -10.18 17.64 -5.59
C LEU A 22 -10.74 17.00 -6.87
N GLU A 23 -10.00 17.06 -7.98
CA GLU A 23 -10.42 16.43 -9.23
C GLU A 23 -10.47 14.89 -9.10
N MET A 24 -9.49 14.27 -8.44
CA MET A 24 -9.49 12.83 -8.18
C MET A 24 -10.70 12.39 -7.34
N SER A 25 -11.15 13.22 -6.39
CA SER A 25 -12.32 12.91 -5.56
C SER A 25 -13.65 12.85 -6.31
N LYS A 26 -13.72 13.47 -7.50
CA LYS A 26 -14.91 13.47 -8.36
C LYS A 26 -14.97 12.29 -9.32
N LEU A 27 -13.86 11.55 -9.49
CA LEU A 27 -13.81 10.39 -10.36
C LEU A 27 -14.57 9.22 -9.73
N ALA A 28 -15.19 8.39 -10.59
CA ALA A 28 -15.82 7.17 -10.12
C ALA A 28 -14.79 6.25 -9.43
N PRO A 29 -15.19 5.53 -8.37
CA PRO A 29 -14.34 4.50 -7.77
C PRO A 29 -13.92 3.47 -8.81
N THR A 30 -12.66 3.04 -8.77
CA THR A 30 -12.16 1.94 -9.61
C THR A 30 -12.59 0.56 -9.11
N PHE A 31 -13.17 0.50 -7.92
CA PHE A 31 -13.74 -0.70 -7.30
C PHE A 31 -14.71 -0.28 -6.21
N ASP A 32 -15.97 -0.73 -6.31
CA ASP A 32 -17.04 -0.41 -5.36
C ASP A 32 -17.49 -1.62 -4.51
N GLY A 33 -17.10 -2.84 -4.90
CA GLY A 33 -17.46 -4.08 -4.22
C GLY A 33 -18.89 -4.57 -4.45
N GLU A 34 -19.72 -3.82 -5.18
CA GLU A 34 -21.14 -4.18 -5.39
C GLU A 34 -21.30 -5.47 -6.20
N LYS A 35 -20.37 -5.71 -7.12
CA LYS A 35 -20.34 -6.91 -7.98
C LYS A 35 -19.77 -8.16 -7.30
N ILE A 36 -19.51 -8.13 -5.98
CA ILE A 36 -18.94 -9.26 -5.26
C ILE A 36 -19.94 -9.85 -4.28
N ASN A 37 -20.39 -11.07 -4.58
CA ASN A 37 -21.09 -11.91 -3.61
C ASN A 37 -20.08 -12.61 -2.69
N VAL A 38 -19.80 -12.01 -1.54
CA VAL A 38 -18.83 -12.52 -0.56
C VAL A 38 -19.20 -13.90 0.01
N VAL A 39 -20.49 -14.19 0.12
CA VAL A 39 -20.97 -15.46 0.70
C VAL A 39 -20.75 -16.61 -0.29
N GLU A 40 -21.10 -16.38 -1.56
CA GLU A 40 -20.88 -17.35 -2.62
C GLU A 40 -19.39 -17.58 -2.88
N LEU A 41 -18.60 -16.51 -2.87
CA LEU A 41 -17.15 -16.57 -3.00
C LEU A 41 -16.51 -17.41 -1.89
N TYR A 42 -17.01 -17.29 -0.66
CA TYR A 42 -16.53 -18.08 0.47
C TYR A 42 -16.91 -19.56 0.36
N ASN A 43 -18.14 -19.85 -0.07
CA ASN A 43 -18.65 -21.23 -0.14
C ASN A 43 -18.08 -22.01 -1.34
N ASN A 44 -17.88 -21.36 -2.49
CA ASN A 44 -17.47 -22.00 -3.74
C ASN A 44 -16.35 -21.22 -4.47
N PRO A 45 -15.15 -21.08 -3.88
CA PRO A 45 -14.08 -20.25 -4.43
C PRO A 45 -13.54 -20.74 -5.79
N GLN A 46 -13.51 -22.05 -6.01
CA GLN A 46 -12.98 -22.66 -7.25
C GLN A 46 -13.92 -22.48 -8.47
N ASN A 47 -15.22 -22.38 -8.22
CA ASN A 47 -16.25 -22.27 -9.26
C ASN A 47 -16.88 -20.86 -9.33
N TYR A 48 -16.24 -19.87 -8.71
CA TYR A 48 -16.72 -18.50 -8.68
C TYR A 48 -16.50 -17.81 -10.04
N ASP A 49 -17.40 -16.92 -10.45
CA ASP A 49 -17.30 -16.25 -11.74
C ASP A 49 -16.32 -15.05 -11.71
N TYR A 50 -15.25 -15.19 -12.51
CA TYR A 50 -14.20 -14.19 -12.68
C TYR A 50 -14.35 -13.35 -13.98
N ASN A 51 -15.41 -13.55 -14.77
CA ASN A 51 -15.53 -12.89 -16.08
C ASN A 51 -15.96 -11.42 -15.99
N ASP A 52 -16.80 -11.05 -15.03
CA ASP A 52 -17.17 -9.65 -14.75
C ASP A 52 -16.30 -9.11 -13.61
N VAL A 53 -15.07 -8.70 -13.95
CA VAL A 53 -14.14 -8.04 -13.02
C VAL A 53 -14.12 -6.54 -13.27
N ASP A 54 -14.34 -5.77 -12.21
CA ASP A 54 -14.21 -4.32 -12.23
C ASP A 54 -12.86 -3.89 -11.61
N GLY A 55 -11.85 -3.77 -12.47
CA GLY A 55 -10.50 -3.38 -12.07
C GLY A 55 -9.70 -4.46 -11.33
N VAL A 56 -8.45 -4.11 -10.99
CA VAL A 56 -7.48 -5.03 -10.38
C VAL A 56 -7.89 -5.42 -8.95
N ALA A 57 -8.46 -4.49 -8.19
CA ALA A 57 -8.89 -4.76 -6.81
C ALA A 57 -9.98 -5.84 -6.76
N ASN A 58 -10.97 -5.79 -7.66
CA ASN A 58 -12.01 -6.81 -7.75
C ASN A 58 -11.41 -8.19 -8.08
N LEU A 59 -10.51 -8.24 -9.08
CA LEU A 59 -9.83 -9.48 -9.46
C LEU A 59 -9.05 -10.09 -8.28
N MET A 60 -8.28 -9.28 -7.53
CA MET A 60 -7.52 -9.74 -6.37
C MET A 60 -8.43 -10.28 -5.27
N VAL A 61 -9.55 -9.61 -4.98
CA VAL A 61 -10.52 -10.07 -3.98
C VAL A 61 -11.14 -11.40 -4.40
N LYS A 62 -11.62 -11.51 -5.65
CA LYS A 62 -12.20 -12.76 -6.16
C LYS A 62 -11.17 -13.89 -6.11
N GLN A 63 -9.93 -13.67 -6.55
CA GLN A 63 -8.90 -14.72 -6.63
C GLN A 63 -8.21 -15.04 -5.30
N THR A 64 -8.51 -14.31 -4.21
CA THR A 64 -7.81 -14.45 -2.93
C THR A 64 -7.86 -15.89 -2.42
N ILE A 65 -9.05 -16.46 -2.24
CA ILE A 65 -9.20 -17.78 -1.60
C ILE A 65 -8.63 -18.88 -2.51
N ASP A 66 -8.84 -18.76 -3.82
CA ASP A 66 -8.34 -19.72 -4.81
C ASP A 66 -6.80 -19.75 -4.87
N LYS A 67 -6.15 -18.59 -4.99
CA LYS A 67 -4.70 -18.50 -5.23
C LYS A 67 -3.84 -18.52 -3.98
N THR A 68 -4.37 -18.06 -2.85
CA THR A 68 -3.59 -17.87 -1.62
C THR A 68 -4.04 -18.76 -0.47
N HIS A 69 -5.23 -19.37 -0.59
CA HIS A 69 -5.89 -20.12 0.49
C HIS A 69 -6.15 -19.31 1.77
N ALA A 70 -5.93 -18.00 1.74
CA ALA A 70 -6.24 -17.12 2.85
C ALA A 70 -7.70 -16.65 2.77
N ILE A 71 -8.38 -16.60 3.92
CA ILE A 71 -9.72 -16.02 4.02
C ILE A 71 -9.63 -14.49 4.09
N ASN A 72 -8.54 -13.96 4.65
CA ASN A 72 -8.33 -12.52 4.77
C ASN A 72 -7.66 -11.96 3.51
N ALA A 73 -8.47 -11.29 2.68
CA ALA A 73 -8.00 -10.64 1.46
C ALA A 73 -6.93 -9.57 1.71
N VAL A 74 -7.00 -8.81 2.80
CA VAL A 74 -6.00 -7.78 3.10
C VAL A 74 -4.64 -8.43 3.37
N THR A 75 -4.61 -9.49 4.20
CA THR A 75 -3.37 -10.22 4.49
C THR A 75 -2.80 -10.88 3.23
N ALA A 76 -3.63 -11.52 2.41
CA ALA A 76 -3.22 -12.12 1.14
C ALA A 76 -2.68 -11.08 0.16
N ILE A 77 -3.30 -9.91 0.06
CA ILE A 77 -2.82 -8.84 -0.81
C ILE A 77 -1.43 -8.38 -0.38
N VAL A 78 -1.23 -8.14 0.91
CA VAL A 78 0.04 -7.60 1.43
C VAL A 78 1.16 -8.66 1.39
N PHE A 79 0.87 -9.93 1.68
CA PHE A 79 1.91 -10.97 1.77
C PHE A 79 2.07 -11.84 0.53
N ASP A 80 0.99 -12.17 -0.19
CA ASP A 80 1.05 -13.07 -1.35
C ASP A 80 1.09 -12.30 -2.67
N PHE A 81 0.08 -11.46 -2.94
CA PHE A 81 0.02 -10.74 -4.21
C PHE A 81 1.04 -9.59 -4.32
N ARG A 82 1.29 -8.87 -3.22
CA ARG A 82 2.23 -7.73 -3.14
C ARG A 82 3.31 -7.95 -2.09
N GLY A 83 3.67 -9.21 -1.85
CA GLY A 83 4.70 -9.59 -0.87
C GLY A 83 6.05 -8.90 -1.07
N TYR A 84 6.41 -8.55 -2.31
CA TYR A 84 7.63 -7.81 -2.60
C TYR A 84 7.65 -6.38 -2.01
N ASP A 85 6.50 -5.70 -1.95
CA ASP A 85 6.42 -4.37 -1.35
C ASP A 85 6.66 -4.46 0.16
N THR A 86 6.02 -5.41 0.83
CA THR A 86 6.18 -5.68 2.27
C THR A 86 7.57 -6.21 2.64
N LEU A 87 8.17 -7.01 1.76
CA LEU A 87 9.58 -7.41 1.89
C LEU A 87 10.49 -6.17 1.82
N GLY A 88 10.21 -5.25 0.90
CA GLY A 88 10.91 -3.97 0.77
C GLY A 88 10.78 -3.11 2.03
N GLU A 89 9.58 -2.96 2.59
CA GLU A 89 9.34 -2.26 3.86
C GLU A 89 10.19 -2.85 4.99
N SER A 90 10.26 -4.18 5.07
CA SER A 90 11.08 -4.88 6.06
C SER A 90 12.57 -4.58 5.90
N PHE A 91 13.08 -4.53 4.65
CA PHE A 91 14.46 -4.13 4.38
C PHE A 91 14.74 -2.66 4.74
N VAL A 92 13.79 -1.76 4.47
CA VAL A 92 13.90 -0.34 4.85
C VAL A 92 14.02 -0.20 6.37
N LEU A 93 13.14 -0.87 7.13
CA LEU A 93 13.19 -0.85 8.60
C LEU A 93 14.48 -1.50 9.14
N PHE A 94 14.88 -2.65 8.59
CA PHE A 94 16.13 -3.32 8.98
C PHE A 94 17.35 -2.44 8.74
N THR A 95 17.40 -1.78 7.58
CA THR A 95 18.50 -0.86 7.23
C THR A 95 18.51 0.37 8.13
N ALA A 96 17.34 0.94 8.42
CA ALA A 96 17.22 2.08 9.33
C ALA A 96 17.76 1.73 10.72
N ILE A 97 17.33 0.61 11.30
CA ILE A 97 17.79 0.15 12.62
C ILE A 97 19.29 -0.15 12.59
N SER A 98 19.77 -0.91 11.60
CA SER A 98 21.18 -1.25 11.46
C SER A 98 22.06 0.00 11.35
N GLY A 99 21.64 0.97 10.54
CA GLY A 99 22.32 2.26 10.38
C GLY A 99 22.36 3.05 11.70
N THR A 100 21.23 3.15 12.41
CA THR A 100 21.15 3.82 13.71
C THR A 100 22.09 3.17 14.74
N VAL A 101 22.12 1.84 14.82
CA VAL A 101 22.99 1.10 15.75
C VAL A 101 24.47 1.38 15.45
N VAL A 102 24.87 1.39 14.17
CA VAL A 102 26.26 1.69 13.77
C VAL A 102 26.65 3.12 14.16
N ILE A 103 25.79 4.10 13.90
CA ILE A 103 26.05 5.51 14.23
C ILE A 103 26.17 5.72 15.75
N LEU A 104 25.29 5.09 16.54
CA LEU A 104 25.23 5.29 17.99
C LEU A 104 26.21 4.40 18.79
N ARG A 105 26.89 3.45 18.14
CA ARG A 105 27.76 2.45 18.80
C ARG A 105 28.76 3.04 19.79
N ASN A 106 29.42 4.15 19.45
CA ASN A 106 30.43 4.76 20.32
C ASN A 106 29.82 5.57 21.47
N ALA A 107 28.65 6.19 21.24
CA ALA A 107 27.90 6.88 22.29
C ALA A 107 27.33 5.90 23.34
N MET A 108 27.05 4.65 22.94
CA MET A 108 26.66 3.59 23.86
C MET A 108 27.83 3.06 24.69
N LYS A 109 29.03 2.97 24.10
CA LYS A 109 30.24 2.52 24.82
C LYS A 109 30.64 3.46 25.95
N GLY A 110 30.71 4.76 25.71
CA GLY A 110 31.11 5.75 26.73
C GLY A 110 30.09 5.99 27.86
N ARG A 111 29.01 5.19 27.92
CA ARG A 111 27.95 5.25 28.93
C ARG A 111 27.88 3.97 29.77
N ALA A 112 28.63 2.93 29.37
CA ALA A 112 28.78 1.67 30.07
C ALA A 112 30.06 1.62 30.93
N ASP A 113 30.89 2.66 30.81
CA ASP A 113 32.02 2.99 31.69
C ASP A 113 31.59 4.11 32.66
#